data_AF-X0B1S6-F1
#
_entry.id   AF-X0B1S6-F1
#
_cell.length_a   1.000
_cell.length_b   1.000
_cell.length_c   1.000
_cell.angle_alpha   90.00
_cell.angle_beta   90.00
_cell.angle_gamma   90.00
#
_symmetry.space_group_name_H-M   'P 1'
#
loop_
_entity.id
_entity.type
_entity.pdbx_description
1 polymer ?
#
loop_
_entity_poly.entity_id
_entity_poly.type
_entity_poly.pdbx_seq_one_letter_code
_entity_poly.pdbx_strand_id
1 'polypeptide(L)'
;MIINALPDTNQSHIQDRRQYVLSFRNWADFIDERPELMAGQHRIEALKDYVKQTHSDSSDLWWICEFYDKDTLPVELDIKLRVNRRDLTLPDTHGQIWLQLVSAFDRDPTLFSVERNVNKKGIEKSMLDILCLTSEARFPISRLVTLWRSERWRPRVTRWCRTSLGRTTFNISKWYQIAGYRLDDYWFDAFYQVLETLRALPTSTSESIQISDWNVLAGSLKSDTYDAADVHQVFYPKGGGNSNDDSKSSPSAPSTIKPVQKTARRSGFLSSLDKEAYDGLCRHLQQNLTLRFPDVQPLLKIKKEEGEVMAQVIDHVVPLTTTGLDTCDRRSYGNYSRG
;
A
#
# COMPACT_ATOMS: atom_id res chain seq x y z
N MET A 1 -31.66 -21.87 2.62
CA MET A 1 -32.98 -22.23 3.20
C MET A 1 -34.05 -21.47 2.41
N ILE A 2 -35.07 -22.14 1.87
CA ILE A 2 -36.13 -21.48 1.09
C ILE A 2 -37.02 -20.70 2.07
N ILE A 3 -36.85 -19.39 2.14
CA ILE A 3 -37.79 -18.52 2.86
C ILE A 3 -39.02 -18.40 1.95
N ASN A 4 -40.04 -19.21 2.23
CA ASN A 4 -41.36 -19.03 1.66
C ASN A 4 -41.92 -17.71 2.20
N ALA A 5 -41.86 -16.66 1.39
CA ALA A 5 -42.65 -15.46 1.64
C ALA A 5 -44.12 -15.86 1.55
N LEU A 6 -44.83 -15.81 2.68
CA LEU A 6 -46.27 -15.97 2.73
C LEU A 6 -46.91 -14.88 1.84
N PRO A 7 -47.81 -15.24 0.91
CA PRO A 7 -48.53 -14.25 0.12
C PRO A 7 -49.54 -13.56 1.03
N ASP A 8 -49.48 -12.22 1.08
CA ASP A 8 -50.52 -11.41 1.72
C ASP A 8 -51.86 -11.72 1.05
N THR A 9 -52.73 -12.38 1.82
CA THR A 9 -54.12 -12.62 1.46
C THR A 9 -54.89 -11.30 1.48
N ASN A 10 -55.14 -10.74 0.31
CA ASN A 10 -56.39 -10.05 0.04
C ASN A 10 -56.83 -10.34 -1.39
N GLN A 11 -57.90 -11.14 -1.49
CA GLN A 11 -58.54 -11.54 -2.74
C GLN A 11 -59.28 -10.35 -3.36
N SER A 12 -58.93 -9.99 -4.60
CA SER A 12 -59.93 -9.81 -5.66
C SER A 12 -59.28 -9.92 -7.04
N HIS A 13 -60.01 -10.57 -7.94
CA HIS A 13 -59.63 -11.04 -9.27
C HIS A 13 -58.84 -10.05 -10.13
N ILE A 14 -57.78 -10.52 -10.78
CA ILE A 14 -57.69 -10.74 -12.23
C ILE A 14 -56.29 -11.26 -12.57
N GLN A 15 -56.30 -12.27 -13.41
CA GLN A 15 -55.21 -13.00 -14.03
C GLN A 15 -54.14 -12.07 -14.63
N ASP A 16 -53.00 -11.99 -13.97
CA ASP A 16 -51.76 -11.59 -14.62
C ASP A 16 -50.64 -12.36 -13.94
N ARG A 17 -49.96 -13.24 -14.70
CA ARG A 17 -48.87 -14.09 -14.23
C ARG A 17 -47.60 -13.25 -14.07
N ARG A 18 -47.73 -12.08 -13.43
CA ARG A 18 -46.63 -11.18 -13.11
C ARG A 18 -45.74 -11.92 -12.15
N GLN A 19 -44.45 -11.95 -12.46
CA GLN A 19 -43.41 -12.34 -11.53
C GLN A 19 -43.74 -11.70 -10.17
N TYR A 20 -44.01 -12.52 -9.15
CA TYR A 20 -44.14 -12.04 -7.79
C TYR A 20 -42.80 -11.39 -7.43
N VAL A 21 -42.73 -10.06 -7.53
CA VAL A 21 -41.57 -9.30 -7.08
C VAL A 21 -41.64 -9.32 -5.57
N LEU A 22 -40.81 -10.18 -4.96
CA LEU A 22 -40.67 -10.23 -3.51
C LEU A 22 -40.21 -8.84 -3.03
N SER A 23 -41.01 -8.25 -2.15
CA SER A 23 -40.77 -6.92 -1.58
C SER A 23 -40.20 -7.06 -0.17
N PHE A 24 -39.18 -6.26 0.11
CA PHE A 24 -38.46 -6.26 1.38
C PHE A 24 -38.83 -5.10 2.30
N ARG A 25 -39.92 -4.38 2.02
CA ARG A 25 -40.37 -3.26 2.86
C ARG A 25 -40.51 -3.63 4.34
N ASN A 26 -40.81 -4.89 4.62
CA ASN A 26 -41.05 -5.41 5.96
C ASN A 26 -39.89 -6.28 6.49
N TRP A 27 -38.70 -6.25 5.86
CA TRP A 27 -37.57 -7.12 6.27
C TRP A 27 -37.18 -6.96 7.75
N ALA A 28 -37.20 -5.72 8.23
CA ALA A 28 -36.91 -5.39 9.62
C ALA A 28 -37.94 -5.98 10.62
N ASP A 29 -39.12 -6.40 10.15
CA ASP A 29 -40.17 -6.99 10.98
C ASP A 29 -39.95 -8.50 11.22
N PHE A 30 -39.10 -9.14 10.41
CA PHE A 30 -38.87 -10.59 10.45
C PHE A 30 -37.45 -10.98 10.84
N ILE A 31 -36.46 -10.09 10.63
CA ILE A 31 -35.04 -10.37 10.86
C ILE A 31 -34.38 -9.16 11.53
N ASP A 32 -33.80 -9.38 12.71
CA ASP A 32 -33.07 -8.34 13.47
C ASP A 32 -31.73 -7.93 12.82
N GLU A 33 -31.20 -8.76 11.91
CA GLU A 33 -29.96 -8.49 11.19
C GLU A 33 -30.23 -7.69 9.88
N ARG A 34 -29.61 -6.51 9.78
CA ARG A 34 -29.67 -5.71 8.55
C ARG A 34 -28.78 -6.34 7.47
N PRO A 35 -29.24 -6.41 6.21
CA PRO A 35 -28.43 -6.93 5.13
C PRO A 35 -27.20 -6.04 4.89
N GLU A 36 -26.04 -6.67 4.69
CA GLU A 36 -24.80 -5.97 4.33
C GLU A 36 -24.86 -5.55 2.86
N LEU A 37 -24.64 -4.26 2.59
CA LEU A 37 -24.48 -3.77 1.22
C LEU A 37 -23.07 -4.07 0.71
N MET A 38 -22.94 -5.13 -0.07
CA MET A 38 -21.65 -5.53 -0.65
C MET A 38 -21.27 -4.69 -1.87
N ALA A 39 -22.22 -4.36 -2.74
CA ALA A 39 -21.96 -3.62 -3.98
C ALA A 39 -23.13 -2.72 -4.39
N GLY A 40 -22.82 -1.61 -5.08
CA GLY A 40 -23.83 -0.70 -5.64
C GLY A 40 -24.03 0.61 -4.87
N GLN A 41 -23.13 0.95 -3.94
CA GLN A 41 -23.12 2.19 -3.17
C GLN A 41 -23.32 3.42 -4.08
N HIS A 42 -22.58 3.51 -5.20
CA HIS A 42 -22.73 4.63 -6.14
C HIS A 42 -24.10 4.67 -6.83
N ARG A 43 -24.73 3.51 -7.10
CA ARG A 43 -26.09 3.46 -7.67
C ARG A 43 -27.12 3.94 -6.66
N ILE A 44 -26.93 3.60 -5.39
CA ILE A 44 -27.79 4.05 -4.30
C ILE A 44 -27.69 5.56 -4.12
N GLU A 45 -26.47 6.11 -4.08
CA GLU A 45 -26.29 7.57 -3.97
C GLU A 45 -26.82 8.30 -5.21
N ALA A 46 -26.57 7.78 -6.42
CA ALA A 46 -27.12 8.36 -7.65
C ALA A 46 -28.66 8.36 -7.67
N LEU A 47 -29.29 7.30 -7.15
CA LEU A 47 -30.75 7.24 -7.06
C LEU A 47 -31.30 8.22 -6.02
N LYS A 48 -30.62 8.37 -4.87
CA LYS A 48 -30.97 9.39 -3.87
C LYS A 48 -30.88 10.80 -4.47
N ASP A 49 -29.84 11.07 -5.23
CA ASP A 49 -29.65 12.38 -5.87
C ASP A 49 -30.66 12.62 -6.98
N TYR A 50 -31.04 11.59 -7.74
CA TYR A 50 -32.10 11.66 -8.73
C TYR A 50 -33.44 12.07 -8.09
N VAL A 51 -33.88 11.38 -7.03
CA VAL A 51 -35.15 11.67 -6.35
C VAL A 51 -35.17 13.10 -5.77
N LYS A 52 -34.05 13.58 -5.22
CA LYS A 52 -33.92 14.97 -4.77
C LYS A 52 -34.09 15.96 -5.93
N GLN A 53 -33.51 15.67 -7.09
CA GLN A 53 -33.54 16.54 -8.27
C GLN A 53 -34.91 16.56 -8.96
N THR A 54 -35.62 15.44 -8.98
CA THR A 54 -36.92 15.32 -9.67
C THR A 54 -38.13 15.63 -8.78
N HIS A 55 -37.92 15.86 -7.49
CA HIS A 55 -38.99 15.97 -6.48
C HIS A 55 -39.95 14.78 -6.50
N SER A 56 -39.44 13.60 -6.89
CA SER A 56 -40.19 12.35 -6.86
C SER A 56 -40.50 11.94 -5.43
N ASP A 57 -41.53 11.11 -5.25
CA ASP A 57 -41.85 10.56 -3.94
C ASP A 57 -40.74 9.59 -3.50
N SER A 58 -40.46 9.60 -2.20
CA SER A 58 -39.60 8.61 -1.53
C SER A 58 -40.01 7.17 -1.80
N SER A 59 -41.26 6.92 -2.17
CA SER A 59 -41.76 5.61 -2.58
C SER A 59 -41.13 5.07 -3.87
N ASP A 60 -40.50 5.93 -4.68
CA ASP A 60 -39.73 5.58 -5.88
C ASP A 60 -38.29 5.15 -5.57
N LEU A 61 -37.84 5.21 -4.31
CA LEU A 61 -36.52 4.74 -3.87
C LEU A 61 -36.48 3.22 -3.72
N TRP A 62 -36.61 2.50 -4.84
CA TRP A 62 -36.44 1.06 -4.88
C TRP A 62 -35.52 0.67 -6.03
N TRP A 63 -34.79 -0.44 -5.85
CA TRP A 63 -33.96 -1.03 -6.89
C TRP A 63 -33.93 -2.54 -6.73
N ILE A 64 -33.65 -3.24 -7.82
CA ILE A 64 -33.51 -4.69 -7.82
C ILE A 64 -32.18 -5.04 -7.16
N CYS A 65 -32.25 -5.90 -6.15
CA CYS A 65 -31.08 -6.42 -5.42
C CYS A 65 -30.91 -7.90 -5.69
N GLU A 66 -29.66 -8.35 -5.73
CA GLU A 66 -29.32 -9.77 -5.60
C GLU A 66 -29.00 -10.05 -4.13
N PHE A 67 -29.63 -11.08 -3.57
CA PHE A 67 -29.43 -11.49 -2.19
C PHE A 67 -28.60 -12.76 -2.14
N TYR A 68 -27.61 -12.74 -1.25
CA TYR A 68 -26.74 -13.86 -0.98
C TYR A 68 -26.87 -14.24 0.48
N ASP A 69 -26.98 -15.54 0.72
CA ASP A 69 -26.96 -16.09 2.07
C ASP A 69 -25.50 -16.13 2.56
N LYS A 70 -25.24 -15.42 3.66
CA LYS A 70 -23.91 -15.22 4.25
C LYS A 70 -23.20 -16.53 4.57
N ASP A 71 -23.95 -17.55 4.98
CA ASP A 71 -23.39 -18.83 5.42
C ASP A 71 -23.11 -19.78 4.25
N THR A 72 -23.68 -19.50 3.07
CA THR A 72 -23.52 -20.35 1.88
C THR A 72 -22.82 -19.66 0.72
N LEU A 73 -22.48 -18.37 0.86
CA LEU A 73 -21.81 -17.58 -0.16
C LEU A 73 -20.38 -18.12 -0.42
N PRO A 74 -20.06 -18.58 -1.64
CA PRO A 74 -18.72 -19.05 -1.96
C PRO A 74 -17.67 -17.94 -1.78
N VAL A 75 -16.52 -18.29 -1.19
CA VAL A 75 -15.44 -17.34 -0.86
C VAL A 75 -15.00 -16.51 -2.08
N GLU A 76 -14.88 -17.15 -3.24
CA GLU A 76 -14.49 -16.48 -4.49
C GLU A 76 -15.51 -15.41 -4.89
N LEU A 77 -16.80 -15.72 -4.78
CA LEU A 77 -17.87 -14.79 -5.11
C LEU A 77 -17.92 -13.64 -4.11
N ASP A 78 -17.77 -13.93 -2.81
CA ASP A 78 -17.71 -12.88 -1.80
C ASP A 78 -16.52 -11.92 -2.04
N ILE A 79 -15.33 -12.45 -2.38
CA ILE A 79 -14.17 -11.61 -2.75
C ILE A 79 -14.50 -10.73 -3.95
N LYS A 80 -15.06 -11.29 -5.03
CA LYS A 80 -15.41 -10.53 -6.24
C LYS A 80 -16.42 -9.42 -5.93
N LEU A 81 -17.44 -9.72 -5.12
CA LEU A 81 -18.46 -8.75 -4.71
C LEU A 81 -17.86 -7.61 -3.87
N ARG A 82 -16.87 -7.88 -3.02
CA ARG A 82 -16.18 -6.86 -2.19
C ARG A 82 -15.15 -6.05 -2.98
N VAL A 83 -14.49 -6.66 -3.96
CA VAL A 83 -13.53 -5.97 -4.84
C VAL A 83 -14.27 -4.98 -5.75
N ASN A 84 -15.42 -5.38 -6.31
CA ASN A 84 -16.33 -4.52 -7.09
C ASN A 84 -15.63 -3.59 -8.10
N ARG A 85 -14.60 -4.07 -8.80
CA ARG A 85 -13.95 -3.32 -9.88
C ARG A 85 -14.90 -3.19 -11.06
N ARG A 86 -15.37 -1.98 -11.32
CA ARG A 86 -15.94 -1.56 -12.62
C ARG A 86 -15.13 -0.39 -13.15
N ASP A 87 -15.01 -0.31 -14.48
CA ASP A 87 -14.07 0.47 -15.31
C ASP A 87 -14.00 2.01 -15.11
N LEU A 88 -14.42 2.56 -13.97
CA LEU A 88 -14.52 4.00 -13.72
C LEU A 88 -13.97 4.45 -12.36
N THR A 89 -13.36 3.56 -11.56
CA THR A 89 -12.66 3.95 -10.33
C THR A 89 -11.16 4.02 -10.59
N LEU A 90 -10.48 5.01 -9.99
CA LEU A 90 -9.02 5.23 -10.10
C LEU A 90 -8.26 3.88 -10.10
N PRO A 91 -7.28 3.68 -11.00
CA PRO A 91 -6.58 2.41 -11.08
C PRO A 91 -5.92 2.11 -9.74
N ASP A 92 -6.23 0.95 -9.18
CA ASP A 92 -5.58 0.49 -7.96
C ASP A 92 -4.07 0.45 -8.18
N THR A 93 -3.31 0.93 -7.20
CA THR A 93 -1.85 0.76 -7.23
C THR A 93 -1.50 -0.72 -7.17
N HIS A 94 -0.36 -1.10 -7.76
CA HIS A 94 0.14 -2.47 -7.67
C HIS A 94 0.25 -2.98 -6.22
N GLY A 95 0.54 -2.10 -5.25
CA GLY A 95 0.59 -2.45 -3.83
C GLY A 95 -0.78 -2.76 -3.23
N GLN A 96 -1.82 -2.03 -3.63
CA GLN A 96 -3.21 -2.34 -3.25
C GLN A 96 -3.67 -3.67 -3.85
N ILE A 97 -3.37 -3.92 -5.13
CA ILE A 97 -3.65 -5.20 -5.79
C ILE A 97 -2.97 -6.36 -5.05
N TRP A 98 -1.70 -6.17 -4.65
CA TRP A 98 -0.98 -7.16 -3.85
C TRP A 98 -1.67 -7.43 -2.51
N LEU A 99 -2.07 -6.40 -1.78
CA LEU A 99 -2.76 -6.59 -0.49
C LEU A 99 -4.12 -7.25 -0.66
N GLN A 100 -4.86 -6.98 -1.73
CA GLN A 100 -6.10 -7.69 -2.01
C GLN A 100 -5.87 -9.18 -2.30
N LEU A 101 -4.77 -9.55 -2.98
CA LEU A 101 -4.36 -10.95 -3.10
C LEU A 101 -4.07 -11.57 -1.73
N VAL A 102 -3.39 -10.85 -0.84
CA VAL A 102 -3.13 -11.30 0.53
C VAL A 102 -4.43 -11.52 1.28
N SER A 103 -5.36 -10.57 1.25
CA SER A 103 -6.66 -10.71 1.89
C SER A 103 -7.48 -11.87 1.29
N ALA A 104 -7.42 -12.10 -0.02
CA ALA A 104 -8.06 -13.25 -0.66
C ALA A 104 -7.44 -14.57 -0.18
N PHE A 105 -6.10 -14.65 -0.18
CA PHE A 105 -5.35 -15.83 0.27
C PHE A 105 -5.56 -16.14 1.76
N ASP A 106 -5.64 -15.12 2.61
CA ASP A 106 -5.87 -15.29 4.05
C ASP A 106 -7.27 -15.90 4.33
N ARG A 107 -8.21 -15.74 3.40
CA ARG A 107 -9.55 -16.34 3.49
C ARG A 107 -9.60 -17.76 2.97
N ASP A 108 -8.87 -18.06 1.89
CA ASP A 108 -8.71 -19.40 1.36
C ASP A 108 -7.30 -19.59 0.79
N PRO A 109 -6.39 -20.24 1.54
CA PRO A 109 -5.01 -20.44 1.13
C PRO A 109 -4.86 -21.29 -0.14
N THR A 110 -5.90 -22.03 -0.54
CA THR A 110 -5.88 -22.89 -1.72
C THR A 110 -6.19 -22.15 -3.01
N LEU A 111 -6.71 -20.90 -2.95
CA LEU A 111 -7.17 -20.12 -4.11
C LEU A 111 -6.13 -20.01 -5.23
N PHE A 112 -4.88 -19.77 -4.86
CA PHE A 112 -3.76 -19.55 -5.79
C PHE A 112 -2.73 -20.68 -5.77
N SER A 113 -3.15 -21.85 -5.32
CA SER A 113 -2.33 -23.05 -5.20
C SER A 113 -2.18 -23.76 -6.56
N VAL A 114 -1.14 -24.58 -6.70
CA VAL A 114 -0.93 -25.37 -7.92
C VAL A 114 -1.96 -26.50 -8.01
N GLU A 115 -2.40 -27.02 -6.86
CA GLU A 115 -3.40 -28.07 -6.73
C GLU A 115 -4.74 -27.66 -7.35
N ARG A 116 -5.19 -26.43 -7.07
CA ARG A 116 -6.44 -25.88 -7.62
C ARG A 116 -6.33 -25.40 -9.05
N ASN A 117 -5.16 -24.88 -9.44
CA ASN A 117 -4.98 -24.16 -10.70
C ASN A 117 -4.13 -24.91 -11.76
N VAL A 118 -3.66 -26.12 -11.46
CA VAL A 118 -2.83 -27.01 -12.28
C VAL A 118 -1.44 -26.45 -12.63
N ASN A 119 -1.35 -25.23 -13.14
CA ASN A 119 -0.10 -24.62 -13.60
C ASN A 119 -0.09 -23.10 -13.42
N LYS A 120 1.04 -22.47 -13.77
CA LYS A 120 1.22 -21.01 -13.65
C LYS A 120 0.13 -20.22 -14.39
N LYS A 121 -0.25 -20.62 -15.61
CA LYS A 121 -1.28 -19.93 -16.40
C LYS A 121 -2.67 -20.03 -15.76
N GLY A 122 -2.97 -21.15 -15.11
CA GLY A 122 -4.19 -21.30 -14.32
C GLY A 122 -4.22 -20.33 -13.14
N ILE A 123 -3.09 -20.18 -12.41
CA ILE A 123 -2.98 -19.22 -11.30
C ILE A 123 -3.13 -17.79 -11.84
N GLU A 124 -2.51 -17.46 -12.97
CA GLU A 124 -2.66 -16.15 -13.62
C GLU A 124 -4.13 -15.86 -13.95
N LYS A 125 -4.85 -16.83 -14.56
CA LYS A 125 -6.28 -16.69 -14.88
C LYS A 125 -7.13 -16.53 -13.63
N SER A 126 -6.89 -17.33 -12.60
CA SER A 126 -7.61 -17.30 -11.32
C SER A 126 -7.42 -15.96 -10.59
N MET A 127 -6.19 -15.46 -10.51
CA MET A 127 -5.90 -14.15 -9.94
C MET A 127 -6.58 -13.01 -10.71
N LEU A 128 -6.54 -13.04 -12.05
CA LEU A 128 -7.23 -12.02 -12.87
C LEU A 128 -8.75 -12.05 -12.66
N ASP A 129 -9.33 -13.24 -12.57
CA ASP A 129 -10.77 -13.43 -12.40
C ASP A 129 -11.26 -13.05 -10.99
N ILE A 130 -10.62 -13.57 -9.93
CA ILE A 130 -10.98 -13.30 -8.53
C ILE A 130 -10.84 -11.81 -8.19
N LEU A 131 -9.81 -11.17 -8.73
CA LEU A 131 -9.59 -9.75 -8.54
C LEU A 131 -10.30 -8.88 -9.58
N CYS A 132 -11.04 -9.44 -10.54
CA CYS A 132 -11.71 -8.67 -11.59
C CYS A 132 -10.74 -7.70 -12.31
N LEU A 133 -9.51 -8.14 -12.61
CA LEU A 133 -8.47 -7.35 -13.29
C LEU A 133 -8.52 -7.51 -14.83
N THR A 134 -9.56 -8.15 -15.36
CA THR A 134 -9.68 -8.56 -16.76
C THR A 134 -9.79 -7.41 -17.77
N SER A 135 -10.08 -6.19 -17.33
CA SER A 135 -10.13 -5.00 -18.20
C SER A 135 -8.78 -4.27 -18.35
N GLU A 136 -7.77 -4.61 -17.55
CA GLU A 136 -6.45 -3.98 -17.65
C GLU A 136 -5.60 -4.64 -18.74
N ALA A 137 -5.68 -4.11 -19.96
CA ALA A 137 -4.98 -4.62 -21.15
C ALA A 137 -3.43 -4.69 -21.05
N ARG A 138 -2.83 -4.31 -19.91
CA ARG A 138 -1.37 -4.30 -19.69
C ARG A 138 -0.93 -4.74 -18.29
N PHE A 139 -1.80 -5.34 -17.49
CA PHE A 139 -1.44 -5.77 -16.14
C PHE A 139 -0.35 -6.86 -16.16
N PRO A 140 0.78 -6.71 -15.45
CA PRO A 140 1.90 -7.64 -15.50
C PRO A 140 1.67 -8.92 -14.67
N ILE A 141 0.57 -9.64 -14.92
CA ILE A 141 0.13 -10.80 -14.13
C ILE A 141 1.19 -11.89 -14.01
N SER A 142 1.93 -12.17 -15.09
CA SER A 142 2.92 -13.24 -15.06
C SER A 142 4.09 -12.93 -14.13
N ARG A 143 4.45 -11.64 -14.01
CA ARG A 143 5.48 -11.16 -13.07
C ARG A 143 4.94 -11.22 -11.65
N LEU A 144 3.68 -10.83 -11.45
CA LEU A 144 2.99 -10.93 -10.16
C LEU A 144 2.96 -12.36 -9.63
N VAL A 145 2.51 -13.32 -10.43
CA VAL A 145 2.45 -14.74 -10.04
C VAL A 145 3.84 -15.28 -9.71
N THR A 146 4.88 -14.84 -10.41
CA THR A 146 6.25 -15.26 -10.11
C THR A 146 6.72 -14.73 -8.74
N LEU A 147 6.48 -13.45 -8.45
CA LEU A 147 6.75 -12.88 -7.13
C LEU A 147 5.91 -13.53 -6.03
N TRP A 148 4.64 -13.82 -6.31
CA TRP A 148 3.72 -14.45 -5.38
C TRP A 148 4.15 -15.87 -4.99
N ARG A 149 4.64 -16.65 -5.95
CA ARG A 149 5.11 -18.02 -5.71
C ARG A 149 6.46 -18.07 -4.99
N SER A 150 7.21 -16.97 -4.97
CA SER A 150 8.51 -16.93 -4.29
C SER A 150 8.32 -16.92 -2.77
N GLU A 151 8.82 -17.96 -2.11
CA GLU A 151 8.77 -18.08 -0.64
C GLU A 151 9.57 -16.99 0.08
N ARG A 152 10.67 -16.51 -0.54
CA ARG A 152 11.47 -15.42 0.01
C ARG A 152 10.83 -14.06 -0.21
N TRP A 153 10.35 -13.79 -1.43
CA TRP A 153 9.84 -12.47 -1.80
C TRP A 153 8.42 -12.22 -1.33
N ARG A 154 7.51 -13.21 -1.37
CA ARG A 154 6.11 -13.01 -0.99
C ARG A 154 5.95 -12.38 0.41
N PRO A 155 6.55 -12.91 1.49
CA PRO A 155 6.40 -12.31 2.83
C PRO A 155 6.99 -10.89 2.92
N ARG A 156 8.10 -10.63 2.23
CA ARG A 156 8.79 -9.33 2.25
C ARG A 156 7.98 -8.27 1.50
N VAL A 157 7.48 -8.60 0.32
CA VAL A 157 6.58 -7.74 -0.46
C VAL A 157 5.30 -7.47 0.33
N THR A 158 4.71 -8.50 0.95
CA THR A 158 3.52 -8.31 1.81
C THR A 158 3.80 -7.34 2.96
N ARG A 159 4.92 -7.51 3.68
CA ARG A 159 5.29 -6.61 4.77
C ARG A 159 5.53 -5.17 4.28
N TRP A 160 6.17 -5.02 3.13
CA TRP A 160 6.38 -3.73 2.49
C TRP A 160 5.05 -3.05 2.15
N CYS A 161 4.20 -3.74 1.39
CA CYS A 161 2.90 -3.24 0.93
C CYS A 161 1.91 -2.95 2.07
N ARG A 162 2.11 -3.47 3.29
CA ARG A 162 1.28 -3.07 4.46
C ARG A 162 1.50 -1.62 4.89
N THR A 163 2.65 -1.02 4.57
CA THR A 163 2.94 0.39 4.84
C THR A 163 2.40 1.31 3.74
N SER A 164 2.10 2.57 4.05
CA SER A 164 1.68 3.57 3.05
C SER A 164 2.73 3.78 1.97
N LEU A 165 3.99 3.88 2.40
CA LEU A 165 5.15 3.99 1.52
C LEU A 165 5.23 2.78 0.58
N GLY A 166 5.02 1.59 1.10
CA GLY A 166 5.08 0.39 0.28
C GLY A 166 3.93 0.26 -0.71
N ARG A 167 2.70 0.63 -0.31
CA ARG A 167 1.55 0.65 -1.25
C ARG A 167 1.82 1.54 -2.47
N THR A 168 2.43 2.71 -2.25
CA THR A 168 2.69 3.70 -3.30
C THR A 168 3.93 3.39 -4.14
N THR A 169 4.94 2.75 -3.56
CA THR A 169 6.22 2.50 -4.23
C THR A 169 6.35 1.10 -4.83
N PHE A 170 5.54 0.15 -4.38
CA PHE A 170 5.57 -1.20 -4.93
C PHE A 170 5.14 -1.19 -6.39
N ASN A 171 6.00 -1.73 -7.25
CA ASN A 171 5.71 -1.94 -8.66
C ASN A 171 6.10 -3.36 -9.05
N ILE A 172 5.12 -4.17 -9.43
CA ILE A 172 5.29 -5.59 -9.79
C ILE A 172 6.46 -5.81 -10.75
N SER A 173 6.54 -5.02 -11.82
CA SER A 173 7.57 -5.22 -12.85
C SER A 173 8.95 -4.87 -12.35
N LYS A 174 9.06 -3.79 -11.57
CA LYS A 174 10.32 -3.36 -10.97
C LYS A 174 10.82 -4.37 -9.94
N TRP A 175 9.94 -4.79 -9.03
CA TRP A 175 10.29 -5.74 -7.98
C TRP A 175 10.62 -7.13 -8.53
N TYR A 176 9.95 -7.54 -9.61
CA TYR A 176 10.33 -8.74 -10.35
C TYR A 176 11.76 -8.65 -10.91
N GLN A 177 12.15 -7.49 -11.45
CA GLN A 177 13.53 -7.28 -11.93
C GLN A 177 14.55 -7.33 -10.78
N ILE A 178 14.25 -6.66 -9.67
CA ILE A 178 15.11 -6.66 -8.47
C ILE A 178 15.32 -8.09 -7.96
N ALA A 179 14.25 -8.88 -7.88
CA ALA A 179 14.33 -10.31 -7.52
C ALA A 179 15.17 -11.12 -8.51
N GLY A 180 15.12 -10.75 -9.80
CA GLY A 180 15.90 -11.39 -10.86
C GLY A 180 17.42 -11.21 -10.73
N TYR A 181 17.90 -10.14 -10.06
CA TYR A 181 19.33 -9.94 -9.83
C TYR A 181 19.92 -10.88 -8.77
N ARG A 182 19.08 -11.62 -8.03
CA ARG A 182 19.48 -12.58 -6.98
C ARG A 182 20.35 -11.99 -5.86
N LEU A 183 20.27 -10.67 -5.66
CA LEU A 183 20.92 -9.94 -4.56
C LEU A 183 19.96 -9.76 -3.38
N ASP A 184 19.21 -10.82 -3.09
CA ASP A 184 18.07 -10.79 -2.16
C ASP A 184 18.43 -10.19 -0.81
N ASP A 185 19.55 -10.61 -0.20
CA ASP A 185 19.92 -10.18 1.16
C ASP A 185 20.26 -8.68 1.21
N TYR A 186 21.00 -8.18 0.22
CA TYR A 186 21.28 -6.75 0.08
C TYR A 186 19.98 -5.92 0.00
N TRP A 187 19.02 -6.37 -0.81
CA TRP A 187 17.73 -5.68 -0.94
C TRP A 187 16.89 -5.80 0.33
N PHE A 188 16.89 -6.98 0.96
CA PHE A 188 16.12 -7.25 2.16
C PHE A 188 16.61 -6.43 3.35
N ASP A 189 17.92 -6.22 3.48
CA ASP A 189 18.50 -5.36 4.51
C ASP A 189 18.07 -3.90 4.32
N ALA A 190 18.10 -3.39 3.09
CA ALA A 190 17.61 -2.04 2.78
C ALA A 190 16.12 -1.87 3.10
N PHE A 191 15.27 -2.84 2.69
CA PHE A 191 13.85 -2.82 3.02
C PHE A 191 13.60 -2.91 4.53
N TYR A 192 14.37 -3.76 5.22
CA TYR A 192 14.23 -3.97 6.65
C TYR A 192 14.52 -2.69 7.42
N GLN A 193 15.62 -1.99 7.09
CA GLN A 193 15.94 -0.71 7.73
C GLN A 193 14.82 0.31 7.59
N VAL A 194 14.24 0.45 6.39
CA VAL A 194 13.10 1.36 6.17
C VAL A 194 11.89 0.94 7.00
N LEU A 195 11.57 -0.36 7.04
CA LEU A 195 10.44 -0.88 7.81
C LEU A 195 10.61 -0.70 9.32
N GLU A 196 11.82 -0.86 9.84
CA GLU A 196 12.12 -0.63 11.26
C GLU A 196 12.05 0.86 11.60
N THR A 197 12.56 1.74 10.73
CA THR A 197 12.39 3.19 10.91
C THR A 197 10.91 3.57 10.91
N LEU A 198 10.12 3.08 9.95
CA LEU A 198 8.67 3.33 9.92
C LEU A 198 7.95 2.82 11.18
N ARG A 199 8.37 1.67 11.72
CA ARG A 199 7.82 1.10 12.96
C ARG A 199 8.15 1.95 14.19
N ALA A 200 9.29 2.63 14.19
CA ALA A 200 9.71 3.52 15.27
C ALA A 200 9.07 4.92 15.20
N LEU A 201 8.39 5.27 14.10
CA LEU A 201 7.64 6.52 13.98
C LEU A 201 6.28 6.42 14.69
N PRO A 202 5.71 7.57 15.13
CA PRO A 202 4.32 7.62 15.59
C PRO A 202 3.35 7.06 14.54
N THR A 203 2.32 6.34 15.00
CA THR A 203 1.36 5.61 14.13
C THR A 203 0.75 6.50 13.06
N SER A 204 0.30 7.70 13.43
CA SER A 204 -0.29 8.70 12.51
C SER A 204 0.64 9.08 11.35
N THR A 205 1.94 9.12 11.60
CA THR A 205 2.97 9.38 10.58
C THR A 205 3.21 8.15 9.73
N SER A 206 3.40 6.98 10.36
CA SER A 206 3.71 5.73 9.66
C SER A 206 2.62 5.32 8.64
N GLU A 207 1.36 5.66 8.91
CA GLU A 207 0.22 5.32 8.06
C GLU A 207 -0.06 6.31 6.93
N SER A 208 0.43 7.54 7.05
CA SER A 208 0.11 8.64 6.13
C SER A 208 1.30 9.16 5.33
N ILE A 209 2.53 8.74 5.69
CA ILE A 209 3.76 9.21 5.05
C ILE A 209 3.76 8.89 3.56
N GLN A 210 4.06 9.90 2.74
CA GLN A 210 4.22 9.76 1.30
C GLN A 210 5.70 9.62 0.93
N ILE A 211 5.96 9.16 -0.30
CA ILE A 211 7.33 9.04 -0.83
C ILE A 211 8.06 10.40 -0.89
N SER A 212 7.34 11.49 -1.17
CA SER A 212 7.88 12.86 -1.16
C SER A 212 8.40 13.24 0.22
N ASP A 213 7.63 12.95 1.26
CA ASP A 213 8.00 13.23 2.65
C ASP A 213 9.19 12.37 3.08
N TRP A 214 9.18 11.08 2.72
CA TRP A 214 10.30 10.19 2.98
C TRP A 214 11.59 10.68 2.32
N ASN A 215 11.51 11.16 1.07
CA ASN A 215 12.67 11.69 0.36
C ASN A 215 13.22 12.98 1.01
N VAL A 216 12.37 13.80 1.63
CA VAL A 216 12.82 14.96 2.39
C VAL A 216 13.56 14.52 3.65
N LEU A 217 13.01 13.55 4.40
CA LEU A 217 13.65 12.99 5.60
C LEU A 217 14.97 12.30 5.25
N ALA A 218 14.97 11.38 4.30
CA ALA A 218 16.17 10.70 3.79
C ALA A 218 17.12 11.68 3.10
N GLY A 219 16.64 12.82 2.60
CA GLY A 219 17.42 13.85 1.95
C GLY A 219 18.20 14.73 2.92
N SER A 220 17.53 15.12 4.01
CA SER A 220 18.04 16.07 4.99
C SER A 220 18.67 15.41 6.22
N LEU A 221 18.27 14.18 6.56
CA LEU A 221 18.79 13.39 7.69
C LEU A 221 19.71 12.26 7.21
N LYS A 222 20.58 12.56 6.22
CA LYS A 222 21.50 11.59 5.59
C LYS A 222 22.67 11.19 6.48
N SER A 223 23.10 12.09 7.37
CA SER A 223 24.30 11.87 8.15
C SER A 223 24.02 10.90 9.29
N ASP A 224 24.98 10.03 9.58
CA ASP A 224 25.00 9.17 10.78
C ASP A 224 25.02 9.98 12.10
N THR A 225 25.08 11.31 12.00
CA THR A 225 25.25 12.26 13.10
C THR A 225 24.40 13.52 12.92
N TYR A 226 23.15 13.42 12.45
CA TYR A 226 22.27 14.59 12.43
C TYR A 226 21.90 15.01 13.86
N ASP A 227 21.74 16.32 14.09
CA ASP A 227 21.41 16.87 15.40
C ASP A 227 19.94 17.35 15.51
N ALA A 228 19.54 17.79 16.71
CA ALA A 228 18.19 18.28 16.93
C ALA A 228 17.87 19.58 16.17
N ALA A 229 18.90 20.35 15.78
CA ALA A 229 18.75 21.56 14.99
C ALA A 229 18.51 21.22 13.51
N ASP A 230 19.17 20.20 12.98
CA ASP A 230 18.94 19.65 11.64
C ASP A 230 17.49 19.17 11.52
N VAL A 231 17.00 18.39 12.50
CA VAL A 231 15.59 17.96 12.56
C VAL A 231 14.66 19.17 12.58
N HIS A 232 14.96 20.18 13.42
CA HIS A 232 14.11 21.37 13.51
C HIS A 232 14.05 22.13 12.18
N GLN A 233 15.19 22.26 11.48
CA GLN A 233 15.28 22.95 10.20
C GLN A 233 14.49 22.24 9.09
N VAL A 234 14.37 20.91 9.15
CA VAL A 234 13.55 20.13 8.20
C VAL A 234 12.07 20.46 8.34
N PHE A 235 11.58 20.59 9.58
CA PHE A 235 10.16 20.83 9.87
C PHE A 235 9.79 22.31 9.77
N TYR A 236 10.68 23.18 10.24
CA TYR A 236 10.50 24.62 10.26
C TYR A 236 11.71 25.33 9.65
N PRO A 237 11.75 25.43 8.31
CA PRO A 237 12.80 26.20 7.66
C PRO A 237 12.68 27.66 8.11
N LYS A 238 13.81 28.26 8.52
CA LYS A 238 13.88 29.71 8.73
C LYS A 238 13.54 30.37 7.39
N GLY A 239 12.46 31.15 7.36
CA GLY A 239 11.91 31.71 6.12
C GLY A 239 12.99 32.41 5.30
N GLY A 240 13.23 31.92 4.09
CA GLY A 240 13.91 32.67 3.05
C GLY A 240 12.97 33.77 2.59
N GLY A 241 13.01 34.93 3.25
CA GLY A 241 12.45 36.14 2.66
C GLY A 241 13.17 36.39 1.34
N ASN A 242 12.41 36.51 0.25
CA ASN A 242 12.91 37.03 -1.01
C ASN A 242 13.77 38.26 -0.74
N SER A 243 15.07 38.13 -0.96
CA SER A 243 15.97 39.28 -1.03
C SER A 243 15.71 39.96 -2.36
N ASN A 244 14.86 40.97 -2.34
CA ASN A 244 14.84 42.09 -3.29
C ASN A 244 13.83 43.11 -2.77
N ASP A 245 14.28 43.95 -1.85
CA ASP A 245 13.87 45.35 -1.86
C ASP A 245 14.94 46.20 -1.17
N ASP A 246 15.78 46.82 -1.99
CA ASP A 246 16.61 47.94 -1.61
C ASP A 246 15.71 49.17 -1.39
N SER A 247 15.60 49.66 -0.15
CA SER A 247 15.77 51.11 0.12
C SER A 247 15.64 51.50 1.60
N LYS A 248 16.77 52.00 2.12
CA LYS A 248 16.94 53.18 3.01
C LYS A 248 16.28 53.21 4.41
N SER A 249 17.11 52.83 5.39
CA SER A 249 17.56 53.62 6.58
C SER A 249 16.55 54.42 7.43
N SER A 250 16.41 54.07 8.72
CA SER A 250 17.16 54.70 9.83
C SER A 250 16.75 54.16 11.23
N PRO A 251 17.60 54.32 12.28
CA PRO A 251 17.55 53.52 13.50
C PRO A 251 16.89 54.25 14.69
N SER A 252 16.20 53.54 15.59
CA SER A 252 15.99 53.97 16.98
C SER A 252 15.43 52.88 17.91
N ALA A 253 16.20 52.66 18.98
CA ALA A 253 15.89 52.25 20.36
C ALA A 253 15.36 50.83 20.69
N PRO A 254 15.85 50.23 21.81
CA PRO A 254 15.60 48.84 22.17
C PRO A 254 14.35 48.71 23.04
N SER A 255 13.30 48.04 22.52
CA SER A 255 12.17 47.60 23.33
C SER A 255 12.28 46.10 23.60
N THR A 256 12.47 45.81 24.88
CA THR A 256 12.32 44.51 25.51
C THR A 256 10.89 43.99 25.28
N ILE A 257 10.79 42.67 25.05
CA ILE A 257 9.59 41.80 24.97
C ILE A 257 9.17 41.39 23.53
N LYS A 258 9.57 40.14 23.24
CA LYS A 258 9.39 39.20 22.11
C LYS A 258 8.10 39.31 21.28
N PRO A 259 8.16 38.75 20.05
CA PRO A 259 7.21 37.70 19.70
C PRO A 259 7.94 36.39 19.42
N VAL A 260 7.39 35.30 19.93
CA VAL A 260 7.71 33.94 19.49
C VAL A 260 7.66 33.94 17.96
N GLN A 261 8.81 33.76 17.30
CA GLN A 261 8.85 33.62 15.85
C GLN A 261 7.87 32.49 15.51
N LYS A 262 6.78 32.83 14.81
CA LYS A 262 5.87 31.83 14.23
C LYS A 262 6.68 31.08 13.19
N THR A 263 7.33 30.00 13.60
CA THR A 263 8.03 29.09 12.72
C THR A 263 6.99 28.47 11.81
N ALA A 264 6.95 28.95 10.57
CA ALA A 264 6.02 28.44 9.57
C ALA A 264 6.41 27.01 9.23
N ARG A 265 5.42 26.12 9.26
CA ARG A 265 5.54 24.72 8.82
C ARG A 265 6.06 24.70 7.38
N ARG A 266 6.95 23.75 7.05
CA ARG A 266 7.39 23.52 5.67
C ARG A 266 6.20 23.23 4.76
N SER A 267 6.03 24.04 3.71
CA SER A 267 4.95 23.87 2.73
C SER A 267 5.04 22.50 2.05
N GLY A 268 3.92 21.77 1.99
CA GLY A 268 3.81 20.48 1.31
C GLY A 268 4.45 19.28 2.02
N PHE A 269 5.04 19.44 3.21
CA PHE A 269 5.67 18.35 3.96
C PHE A 269 4.71 17.77 5.01
N LEU A 270 4.48 16.46 4.94
CA LEU A 270 3.60 15.67 5.80
C LEU A 270 2.16 16.21 5.88
N SER A 271 1.64 16.80 4.80
CA SER A 271 0.40 17.59 4.77
C SER A 271 -0.84 16.88 5.33
N SER A 272 -0.83 15.55 5.36
CA SER A 272 -1.83 14.68 5.98
C SER A 272 -1.88 14.77 7.50
N LEU A 273 -0.78 15.18 8.16
CA LEU A 273 -0.71 15.31 9.62
C LEU A 273 -1.32 16.62 10.09
N ASP A 274 -2.11 16.51 11.15
CA ASP A 274 -2.55 17.66 11.94
C ASP A 274 -1.36 18.35 12.63
N LYS A 275 -1.62 19.52 13.21
CA LYS A 275 -0.56 20.32 13.83
C LYS A 275 0.07 19.60 15.02
N GLU A 276 -0.73 18.92 15.83
CA GLU A 276 -0.25 18.24 17.03
C GLU A 276 0.62 17.02 16.72
N ALA A 277 0.23 16.19 15.74
CA ALA A 277 1.04 15.06 15.29
C ALA A 277 2.31 15.53 14.57
N TYR A 278 2.23 16.64 13.81
CA TYR A 278 3.40 17.21 13.15
C TYR A 278 4.46 17.72 14.14
N ASP A 279 4.03 18.53 15.12
CA ASP A 279 4.90 19.05 16.19
C ASP A 279 5.38 17.90 17.10
N GLY A 280 4.54 16.88 17.32
CA GLY A 280 4.87 15.66 18.06
C GLY A 280 5.95 14.82 17.37
N LEU A 281 5.86 14.65 16.05
CA LEU A 281 6.88 13.97 15.26
C LEU A 281 8.23 14.69 15.32
N CYS A 282 8.24 16.03 15.21
CA CYS A 282 9.45 16.82 15.32
C CYS A 282 10.16 16.57 16.67
N ARG A 283 9.40 16.63 17.78
CA ARG A 283 9.93 16.32 19.12
C ARG A 283 10.42 14.87 19.24
N HIS A 284 9.68 13.91 18.68
CA HIS A 284 10.05 12.49 18.69
C HIS A 284 11.37 12.25 17.98
N LEU A 285 11.59 12.88 16.82
CA LEU A 285 12.85 12.77 16.07
C LEU A 285 14.01 13.48 16.76
N GLN A 286 13.76 14.63 17.40
CA GLN A 286 14.77 15.30 18.22
C GLN A 286 15.21 14.48 19.44
N GLN A 287 14.32 13.66 19.99
CA GLN A 287 14.63 12.73 21.09
C GLN A 287 15.30 11.44 20.59
N ASN A 288 15.00 11.01 19.37
CA ASN A 288 15.50 9.77 18.76
C ASN A 288 16.41 10.06 17.56
N LEU A 289 17.59 10.64 17.82
CA LEU A 289 18.59 10.97 16.79
C LEU A 289 19.29 9.73 16.19
N THR A 290 18.97 8.52 16.66
CA THR A 290 19.52 7.26 16.16
C THR A 290 18.76 6.71 14.95
N LEU A 291 17.62 7.32 14.57
CA LEU A 291 16.79 6.83 13.48
C LEU A 291 17.41 7.15 12.13
N ARG A 292 17.70 6.11 11.35
CA ARG A 292 18.22 6.28 9.99
C ARG A 292 17.08 6.33 9.00
N PHE A 293 17.20 7.20 8.00
CA PHE A 293 16.26 7.28 6.89
C PHE A 293 16.95 6.84 5.60
N PRO A 294 17.01 5.52 5.32
CA PRO A 294 17.60 5.02 4.08
C PRO A 294 16.95 5.65 2.86
N ASP A 295 17.78 6.05 1.90
CA ASP A 295 17.28 6.53 0.61
C ASP A 295 16.72 5.35 -0.19
N VAL A 296 15.41 5.39 -0.43
CA VAL A 296 14.70 4.38 -1.23
C VAL A 296 14.80 4.66 -2.73
N GLN A 297 15.23 5.85 -3.15
CA GLN A 297 15.29 6.23 -4.56
C GLN A 297 16.24 5.35 -5.38
N PRO A 298 17.46 5.02 -4.95
CA PRO A 298 18.36 4.13 -5.68
C PRO A 298 17.71 2.76 -5.94
N LEU A 299 16.99 2.24 -4.94
CA LEU A 299 16.28 0.97 -5.04
C LEU A 299 15.12 1.03 -6.05
N LEU A 300 14.32 2.10 -5.98
CA LEU A 300 13.16 2.26 -6.87
C LEU A 300 13.56 2.62 -8.31
N LYS A 301 14.72 3.26 -8.50
CA LYS A 301 15.17 3.80 -9.80
C LYS A 301 16.30 3.01 -10.46
N ILE A 302 16.84 1.95 -9.85
CA ILE A 302 17.91 1.14 -10.43
C ILE A 302 17.65 0.77 -11.90
N LYS A 303 18.54 1.15 -12.81
CA LYS A 303 18.37 0.79 -14.22
C LYS A 303 18.63 -0.71 -14.40
N LYS A 304 18.10 -1.26 -15.50
CA LYS A 304 18.31 -2.67 -15.83
C LYS A 304 19.80 -3.01 -15.91
N GLU A 305 20.54 -2.17 -16.63
CA GLU A 305 21.99 -2.29 -16.84
C GLU A 305 22.77 -2.24 -15.51
N GLU A 306 22.42 -1.30 -14.62
CA GLU A 306 23.07 -1.15 -13.32
C GLU A 306 22.88 -2.40 -12.44
N GLY A 307 21.67 -2.97 -12.45
CA GLY A 307 21.40 -4.20 -11.70
C GLY A 307 22.11 -5.43 -12.27
N GLU A 308 22.21 -5.54 -13.60
CA GLU A 308 22.97 -6.61 -14.26
C GLU A 308 24.47 -6.51 -13.95
N VAL A 309 25.05 -5.31 -14.01
CA VAL A 309 26.45 -5.07 -13.63
C VAL A 309 26.68 -5.45 -12.16
N MET A 310 25.79 -5.03 -11.25
CA MET A 310 25.93 -5.34 -9.83
C MET A 310 25.86 -6.86 -9.57
N ALA A 311 24.95 -7.56 -10.23
CA ALA A 311 24.84 -9.01 -10.14
C ALA A 311 26.10 -9.70 -10.67
N GLN A 312 26.62 -9.26 -11.83
CA GLN A 312 27.86 -9.78 -12.39
C GLN A 312 29.04 -9.54 -11.45
N VAL A 313 29.21 -8.34 -10.93
CA VAL A 313 30.31 -8.01 -10.00
C VAL A 313 30.27 -8.91 -8.77
N ILE A 314 29.10 -9.09 -8.15
CA ILE A 314 28.98 -9.95 -6.97
C ILE A 314 29.24 -11.42 -7.32
N ASP A 315 28.74 -11.90 -8.45
CA ASP A 315 29.01 -13.26 -8.94
C ASP A 315 30.49 -13.51 -9.23
N HIS A 316 31.28 -12.47 -9.56
CA HIS A 316 32.73 -12.59 -9.75
C HIS A 316 33.53 -12.40 -8.45
N VAL A 317 33.08 -11.53 -7.55
CA VAL A 317 33.79 -11.21 -6.30
C VAL A 317 33.59 -12.29 -5.24
N VAL A 318 32.40 -12.88 -5.14
CA VAL A 318 32.09 -13.92 -4.14
C VAL A 318 32.94 -15.18 -4.34
N PRO A 319 33.14 -15.71 -5.55
CA PRO A 319 34.08 -16.81 -5.76
C PRO A 319 35.52 -16.43 -5.41
N LEU A 320 35.93 -15.18 -5.66
CA LEU A 320 37.28 -14.69 -5.38
C LEU A 320 37.59 -14.61 -3.88
N THR A 321 36.63 -14.16 -3.06
CA THR A 321 36.79 -14.14 -1.60
C THR A 321 36.72 -15.54 -0.99
N THR A 322 35.94 -16.44 -1.58
CA THR A 322 35.83 -17.84 -1.11
C THR A 322 37.05 -18.68 -1.50
N THR A 323 37.58 -18.51 -2.73
CA THR A 323 38.82 -19.18 -3.18
C THR A 323 40.10 -18.57 -2.60
N GLY A 324 40.08 -17.30 -2.19
CA GLY A 324 41.15 -16.67 -1.42
C GLY A 324 41.32 -17.24 -0.01
N LEU A 325 40.24 -17.74 0.61
CA LEU A 325 40.29 -18.40 1.92
C LEU A 325 40.85 -19.83 1.83
N ASP A 326 40.48 -20.60 0.79
CA ASP A 326 40.98 -21.97 0.60
C ASP A 326 42.47 -22.02 0.19
N THR A 327 43.02 -20.94 -0.36
CA THR A 327 44.43 -20.88 -0.77
C THR A 327 45.38 -20.34 0.31
N CYS A 328 44.84 -19.73 1.39
CA CYS A 328 45.66 -19.27 2.51
C CYS A 328 45.97 -20.35 3.54
N ASP A 329 45.19 -21.44 3.60
CA ASP A 329 45.33 -22.46 4.67
C ASP A 329 46.17 -23.69 4.28
N ARG A 330 46.79 -23.69 3.09
CA ARG A 330 47.65 -24.80 2.61
C ARG A 330 49.16 -24.52 2.57
N ARG A 331 49.64 -23.38 3.09
CA ARG A 331 51.08 -23.03 3.08
C ARG A 331 51.77 -23.05 4.44
N SER A 332 51.22 -23.76 5.43
CA SER A 332 51.80 -23.75 6.78
C SER A 332 51.93 -25.13 7.45
N TYR A 333 52.19 -26.23 6.73
CA TYR A 333 52.73 -27.44 7.38
C TYR A 333 53.58 -28.28 6.41
N GLY A 334 54.85 -28.49 6.76
CA GLY A 334 55.67 -29.58 6.20
C GLY A 334 57.07 -29.21 5.69
N ASN A 335 57.95 -28.73 6.58
CA ASN A 335 59.40 -28.87 6.38
C ASN A 335 59.86 -30.28 6.82
N TYR A 336 60.97 -30.74 6.21
CA TYR A 336 61.85 -31.88 6.53
C TYR A 336 61.53 -33.26 5.93
N SER A 337 62.30 -33.66 4.90
CA SER A 337 63.37 -34.67 5.01
C SER A 337 63.98 -35.06 3.65
N ARG A 338 65.23 -34.62 3.39
CA ARG A 338 66.34 -35.45 2.90
C ARG A 338 67.63 -34.62 2.80
N GLY A 339 68.65 -35.07 3.54
CA GLY A 339 69.96 -34.48 3.75
C GLY A 339 70.42 -34.85 5.14
#